data_AF-A0A8B6DI93-F1
#
_entry.id   AF-A0A8B6DI93-F1
#
_cell.length_a   1.000
_cell.length_b   1.000
_cell.length_c   1.000
_cell.angle_alpha   90.00
_cell.angle_beta   90.00
_cell.angle_gamma   90.00
#
_symmetry.space_group_name_H-M   'P 1'
#
loop_
_entity.id
_entity.type
_entity.pdbx_description
1 polymer ?
#
loop_
_entity_poly.entity_id
_entity_poly.type
_entity_poly.pdbx_seq_one_letter_code
_entity_poly.pdbx_strand_id
1 'polypeptide(L)'
;MEVRLPSDKLAVLKAELLAFTKRSHASKKQLQSLAGKLNWASAVIRGGRVFLRRIINCIMRIKRDWHKARLKGDIAQDILWWNNFISSFNGKSLILDQYPVTSVATDACRSGAGSQGSKEMTALDDIVLDFRCHAYAESTKKTYMTYLKSFVAFCNLIGIPVVPLSQENLARYIAHLSRRLKYNSLCNYLSIIRILHLEAGYSSPIDTHLVSNVLKGARRVLGDVNTAKLPITPKILFKIFAIISFNDTKDVAFWAACLVAFFSFFRKSNLLTPSVNDFDPDRHLSRHNVFFREDGVLLRISKSKTIQFAERCLDIPLPAIKNSPLCPSQALQWCRCQIYRCPLNIDVRSKCWC
;
A
#
# COMPACT_ATOMS: atom_id res chain seq x y z
N MET A 1 -27.80 -11.57 15.53
CA MET A 1 -28.70 -10.45 15.15
C MET A 1 -28.33 -10.01 13.72
N GLU A 2 -29.26 -9.64 12.83
CA GLU A 2 -28.95 -9.27 11.41
C GLU A 2 -29.18 -7.77 11.19
N VAL A 3 -28.28 -7.08 10.47
CA VAL A 3 -28.54 -5.72 9.96
C VAL A 3 -28.89 -5.80 8.48
N ARG A 4 -29.94 -5.10 8.07
CA ARG A 4 -30.45 -5.13 6.69
C ARG A 4 -30.42 -3.74 6.06
N LEU A 5 -30.07 -3.68 4.77
CA LEU A 5 -30.40 -2.53 3.93
C LEU A 5 -31.87 -2.67 3.47
N PRO A 6 -32.77 -1.73 3.80
CA PRO A 6 -34.07 -1.62 3.14
C PRO A 6 -33.96 -1.71 1.61
N SER A 7 -34.82 -2.53 0.99
CA SER A 7 -34.85 -2.80 -0.45
C SER A 7 -34.92 -1.52 -1.29
N ASP A 8 -35.70 -0.55 -0.83
CA ASP A 8 -36.01 0.66 -1.57
C ASP A 8 -34.78 1.58 -1.64
N LYS A 9 -34.04 1.68 -0.51
CA LYS A 9 -32.78 2.42 -0.45
C LYS A 9 -31.68 1.73 -1.25
N LEU A 10 -31.67 0.40 -1.28
CA LEU A 10 -30.74 -0.38 -2.10
C LEU A 10 -30.99 -0.15 -3.60
N ALA A 11 -32.26 -0.11 -4.03
CA ALA A 11 -32.63 0.17 -5.42
C ALA A 11 -32.19 1.58 -5.86
N VAL A 12 -32.43 2.59 -5.00
CA VAL A 12 -31.97 3.98 -5.24
C VAL A 12 -30.44 4.04 -5.36
N LEU A 13 -29.72 3.36 -4.47
CA LEU A 13 -28.26 3.33 -4.49
C LEU A 13 -27.71 2.61 -5.74
N LYS A 14 -28.35 1.51 -6.18
CA LYS A 14 -28.00 0.80 -7.42
C LYS A 14 -28.15 1.72 -8.64
N ALA A 15 -29.29 2.42 -8.75
CA ALA A 15 -29.54 3.34 -9.86
C ALA A 15 -28.52 4.48 -9.90
N GLU A 16 -28.17 5.02 -8.73
CA GLU A 16 -27.19 6.12 -8.65
C GLU A 16 -25.78 5.65 -8.98
N LEU A 17 -25.33 4.49 -8.48
CA LEU A 17 -24.01 3.93 -8.82
C LEU A 17 -23.89 3.64 -10.32
N LEU A 18 -24.94 3.10 -10.94
CA LEU A 18 -24.99 2.85 -12.37
C LEU A 18 -24.97 4.15 -13.19
N ALA A 19 -25.56 5.24 -12.67
CA ALA A 19 -25.43 6.55 -13.29
C ALA A 19 -24.00 7.11 -13.15
N PHE A 20 -23.31 6.86 -12.04
CA PHE A 20 -21.93 7.31 -11.81
C PHE A 20 -20.89 6.54 -12.61
N THR A 21 -21.09 5.25 -12.92
CA THR A 21 -20.18 4.49 -13.79
C THR A 21 -20.13 5.04 -15.22
N LYS A 22 -21.20 5.71 -15.68
CA LYS A 22 -21.29 6.35 -17.00
C LYS A 22 -20.72 7.78 -17.03
N ARG A 23 -20.38 8.37 -15.88
CA ARG A 23 -19.92 9.76 -15.80
C ARG A 23 -18.40 9.84 -15.81
N SER A 24 -17.86 10.78 -16.59
CA SER A 24 -16.42 11.12 -16.56
C SER A 24 -16.07 12.15 -15.48
N HIS A 25 -17.06 12.94 -15.04
CA HIS A 25 -16.90 14.01 -14.05
C HIS A 25 -18.13 14.07 -13.13
N ALA A 26 -17.94 14.45 -11.87
CA ALA A 26 -19.02 14.72 -10.93
C ALA A 26 -18.72 15.97 -10.08
N SER A 27 -19.76 16.73 -9.74
CA SER A 27 -19.61 17.88 -8.84
C SER A 27 -19.37 17.42 -7.40
N LYS A 28 -18.81 18.29 -6.56
CA LYS A 28 -18.64 18.03 -5.13
C LYS A 28 -19.98 17.70 -4.46
N LYS A 29 -21.06 18.43 -4.77
CA LYS A 29 -22.42 18.14 -4.26
C LYS A 29 -22.91 16.75 -4.65
N GLN A 30 -22.66 16.32 -5.89
CA GLN A 30 -23.01 14.98 -6.36
C GLN A 30 -22.19 13.90 -5.63
N LEU A 31 -20.89 14.12 -5.47
CA LEU A 31 -20.02 13.19 -4.75
C LEU A 31 -20.36 13.09 -3.27
N GLN A 32 -20.72 14.21 -2.61
CA GLN A 32 -21.21 14.22 -1.23
C GLN A 32 -22.52 13.44 -1.08
N SER A 33 -23.45 13.60 -2.03
CA SER A 33 -24.70 12.82 -2.02
C SER A 33 -24.44 11.32 -2.16
N LEU A 34 -23.59 10.92 -3.12
CA LEU A 34 -23.20 9.52 -3.30
C LEU A 34 -22.47 8.99 -2.05
N ALA A 35 -21.51 9.75 -1.51
CA ALA A 35 -20.76 9.39 -0.32
C ALA A 35 -21.68 9.23 0.90
N GLY A 36 -22.72 10.06 1.05
CA GLY A 36 -23.70 9.92 2.12
C GLY A 36 -24.47 8.61 2.04
N LYS A 37 -24.96 8.23 0.84
CA LYS A 37 -25.67 6.96 0.64
C LYS A 37 -24.76 5.75 0.81
N LEU A 38 -23.52 5.83 0.33
CA LEU A 38 -22.49 4.82 0.52
C LEU A 38 -22.04 4.71 1.97
N ASN A 39 -21.99 5.80 2.73
CA ASN A 39 -21.66 5.79 4.16
C ASN A 39 -22.70 4.99 4.94
N TRP A 40 -23.97 5.23 4.65
CA TRP A 40 -25.06 4.45 5.22
C TRP A 40 -24.98 2.97 4.80
N ALA A 41 -24.76 2.69 3.51
CA ALA A 41 -24.60 1.33 3.03
C ALA A 41 -23.40 0.62 3.69
N SER A 42 -22.32 1.33 3.96
CA SER A 42 -21.10 0.83 4.62
C SER A 42 -21.30 0.50 6.11
N ALA A 43 -22.41 0.93 6.74
CA ALA A 43 -22.77 0.49 8.08
C ALA A 43 -23.25 -0.97 8.09
N VAL A 44 -23.76 -1.46 6.97
CA VAL A 44 -24.20 -2.84 6.79
C VAL A 44 -23.18 -3.65 5.99
N ILE A 45 -22.51 -3.01 5.02
CA ILE A 45 -21.53 -3.63 4.13
C ILE A 45 -20.15 -3.55 4.77
N ARG A 46 -19.72 -4.65 5.38
CA ARG A 46 -18.36 -4.78 5.95
C ARG A 46 -17.30 -4.53 4.88
N GLY A 47 -16.32 -3.68 5.19
CA GLY A 47 -15.27 -3.27 4.25
C GLY A 47 -15.65 -2.14 3.27
N GLY A 48 -16.93 -1.79 3.14
CA GLY A 48 -17.39 -0.70 2.24
C GLY A 48 -16.75 0.66 2.54
N ARG A 49 -16.46 0.95 3.82
CA ARG A 49 -15.85 2.21 4.26
C ARG A 49 -14.46 2.46 3.64
N VAL A 50 -13.72 1.41 3.30
CA VAL A 50 -12.38 1.52 2.66
C VAL A 50 -12.49 2.17 1.28
N PHE A 51 -13.47 1.74 0.49
CA PHE A 51 -13.74 2.25 -0.86
C PHE A 51 -14.42 3.63 -0.80
N LEU A 52 -15.20 3.90 0.24
CA LEU A 52 -15.79 5.21 0.49
C LEU A 52 -14.73 6.28 0.84
N ARG A 53 -13.69 5.93 1.61
CA ARG A 53 -12.70 6.92 2.08
C ARG A 53 -11.98 7.63 0.93
N ARG A 54 -11.70 6.94 -0.18
CA ARG A 54 -11.09 7.55 -1.37
C ARG A 54 -12.03 8.54 -2.07
N ILE A 55 -13.34 8.27 -2.08
CA ILE A 55 -14.36 9.21 -2.56
C ILE A 55 -14.40 10.45 -1.65
N ILE A 56 -14.35 10.27 -0.32
CA ILE A 56 -14.31 11.37 0.65
C ILE A 56 -13.04 12.22 0.48
N ASN A 57 -11.87 11.60 0.33
CA ASN A 57 -10.61 12.31 0.08
C ASN A 57 -10.67 13.12 -1.22
N CYS A 58 -11.35 12.61 -2.26
CA CYS A 58 -11.61 13.39 -3.47
C CYS A 58 -12.49 14.61 -3.17
N ILE A 59 -13.56 14.46 -2.40
CA ILE A 59 -14.46 15.56 -2.01
C ILE A 59 -13.69 16.65 -1.26
N MET A 60 -12.82 16.25 -0.32
CA MET A 60 -12.02 17.19 0.49
C MET A 60 -11.07 18.04 -0.34
N ARG A 61 -10.62 17.54 -1.51
CA ARG A 61 -9.75 18.29 -2.44
C ARG A 61 -10.51 19.36 -3.24
N ILE A 62 -11.84 19.32 -3.26
CA ILE A 62 -12.66 20.24 -4.05
C ILE A 62 -13.12 21.42 -3.16
N LYS A 63 -12.73 22.65 -3.53
CA LYS A 63 -13.00 23.84 -2.72
C LYS A 63 -14.50 24.20 -2.66
N ARG A 64 -15.19 24.32 -3.80
CA ARG A 64 -16.60 24.77 -3.88
C ARG A 64 -17.54 23.67 -4.35
N ASP A 65 -18.83 23.77 -4.01
CA ASP A 65 -19.80 22.68 -4.21
C ASP A 65 -20.14 22.37 -5.68
N TRP A 66 -20.01 23.37 -6.55
CA TRP A 66 -20.23 23.25 -8.00
C TRP A 66 -19.00 22.83 -8.80
N HIS A 67 -17.81 22.84 -8.18
CA HIS A 67 -16.59 22.38 -8.85
C HIS A 67 -16.68 20.87 -9.10
N LYS A 68 -16.16 20.45 -10.26
CA LYS A 68 -16.20 19.06 -10.71
C LYS A 68 -14.85 18.38 -10.49
N ALA A 69 -14.89 17.14 -10.02
CA ALA A 69 -13.75 16.23 -10.03
C ALA A 69 -13.89 15.22 -11.17
N ARG A 70 -12.74 14.85 -11.74
CA ARG A 70 -12.66 13.81 -12.76
C ARG A 70 -12.72 12.43 -12.11
N LEU A 71 -13.64 11.59 -12.56
CA LEU A 71 -13.80 10.21 -12.08
C LEU A 71 -12.89 9.29 -12.89
N LYS A 72 -11.58 9.33 -12.61
CA LYS A 72 -10.58 8.46 -13.26
C LYS A 72 -9.67 7.81 -12.21
N GLY A 73 -9.01 6.72 -12.58
CA GLY A 73 -8.09 6.01 -11.70
C GLY A 73 -8.84 5.32 -10.56
N ASP A 74 -8.36 5.49 -9.33
CA ASP A 74 -8.84 4.76 -8.16
C ASP A 74 -10.32 5.04 -7.85
N ILE A 75 -10.79 6.28 -8.01
CA ILE A 75 -12.19 6.66 -7.72
C ILE A 75 -13.16 5.93 -8.66
N ALA A 76 -12.80 5.80 -9.95
CA ALA A 76 -13.63 5.08 -10.90
C ALA A 76 -13.68 3.58 -10.57
N GLN A 77 -12.56 3.02 -10.08
CA GLN A 77 -12.49 1.63 -9.65
C GLN A 77 -13.30 1.39 -8.38
N ASP A 78 -13.31 2.32 -7.43
CA ASP A 78 -14.11 2.22 -6.22
C ASP A 78 -15.61 2.28 -6.54
N ILE A 79 -16.05 3.18 -7.44
CA ILE A 79 -17.44 3.25 -7.92
C ILE A 79 -17.84 1.94 -8.61
N LEU A 80 -16.96 1.39 -9.45
CA LEU A 80 -17.19 0.13 -10.15
C LEU A 80 -17.27 -1.05 -9.17
N TRP A 81 -16.38 -1.09 -8.17
CA TRP A 81 -16.42 -2.08 -7.10
C TRP A 81 -17.76 -2.02 -6.36
N TRP A 82 -18.20 -0.82 -5.96
CA TRP A 82 -19.49 -0.62 -5.31
C TRP A 82 -20.67 -1.10 -6.15
N ASN A 83 -20.67 -0.79 -7.45
CA ASN A 83 -21.71 -1.21 -8.37
C ASN A 83 -21.78 -2.75 -8.50
N ASN A 84 -20.63 -3.41 -8.63
CA ASN A 84 -20.55 -4.86 -8.74
C ASN A 84 -20.94 -5.54 -7.42
N PHE A 85 -20.39 -5.05 -6.30
CA PHE A 85 -20.65 -5.61 -4.98
C PHE A 85 -22.13 -5.52 -4.59
N ILE A 86 -22.74 -4.33 -4.74
CA ILE A 86 -24.15 -4.13 -4.38
C ILE A 86 -25.09 -4.93 -5.29
N SER A 87 -24.69 -5.23 -6.52
CA SER A 87 -25.46 -6.10 -7.42
C SER A 87 -25.52 -7.54 -6.92
N SER A 88 -24.43 -8.05 -6.32
CA SER A 88 -24.36 -9.38 -5.72
C SER A 88 -24.76 -9.46 -4.24
N PHE A 89 -24.87 -8.32 -3.55
CA PHE A 89 -25.14 -8.28 -2.12
C PHE A 89 -26.62 -8.59 -1.82
N ASN A 90 -26.87 -9.58 -0.96
CA ASN A 90 -28.20 -10.04 -0.56
C ASN A 90 -28.94 -9.09 0.42
N GLY A 91 -28.39 -7.90 0.66
CA GLY A 91 -29.00 -6.87 1.51
C GLY A 91 -28.90 -7.13 3.02
N LYS A 92 -28.24 -8.22 3.44
CA LYS A 92 -28.13 -8.62 4.85
C LYS A 92 -26.67 -8.77 5.24
N SER A 93 -26.30 -8.31 6.42
CA SER A 93 -25.03 -8.64 7.05
C SER A 93 -25.27 -9.19 8.44
N LEU A 94 -24.56 -10.27 8.78
CA LEU A 94 -24.56 -10.82 10.13
C LEU A 94 -23.90 -9.81 11.08
N ILE A 95 -24.52 -9.58 12.24
CA ILE A 95 -23.83 -9.01 13.40
C ILE A 95 -22.98 -10.15 13.95
N LEU A 96 -21.70 -10.17 13.56
CA LEU A 96 -20.67 -10.89 14.30
C LEU A 96 -20.58 -10.19 15.66
N ASP A 97 -21.03 -10.86 16.71
CA ASP A 97 -20.79 -10.43 18.10
C ASP A 97 -19.29 -10.21 18.27
N GLN A 98 -18.91 -8.94 18.41
CA GLN A 98 -17.55 -8.58 18.78
C GLN A 98 -17.44 -8.73 20.30
N TYR A 99 -16.93 -9.87 20.72
CA TYR A 99 -16.44 -10.17 22.08
C TYR A 99 -17.49 -10.10 23.21
N PRO A 100 -17.39 -10.96 24.24
CA PRO A 100 -18.18 -10.76 25.44
C PRO A 100 -17.75 -9.44 26.06
N VAL A 101 -18.63 -8.45 26.05
CA VAL A 101 -18.47 -7.25 26.87
C VAL A 101 -18.46 -7.75 28.31
N THR A 102 -17.28 -7.85 28.92
CA THR A 102 -17.20 -7.94 30.38
C THR A 102 -17.83 -6.64 30.88
N SER A 103 -19.01 -6.74 31.47
CA SER A 103 -19.70 -5.60 32.06
C SER A 103 -18.85 -5.07 33.20
N VAL A 104 -17.99 -4.10 32.92
CA VAL A 104 -17.42 -3.26 33.96
C VAL A 104 -18.52 -2.27 34.33
N ALA A 105 -19.31 -2.64 35.33
CA ALA A 105 -20.18 -1.69 36.00
C ALA A 105 -19.29 -0.79 36.86
N THR A 106 -19.09 0.45 36.43
CA THR A 106 -18.62 1.52 37.30
C THR A 106 -19.84 2.37 37.60
N ASP A 107 -20.32 2.27 38.82
CA ASP A 107 -21.47 2.99 39.36
C ASP A 107 -21.08 4.45 39.65
N ALA A 108 -20.87 5.23 38.60
CA ALA A 108 -20.81 6.68 38.73
C ALA A 108 -22.15 7.26 38.25
N CYS A 109 -23.10 7.40 39.16
CA CYS A 109 -24.16 8.38 38.96
C CYS A 109 -24.47 9.14 40.25
N ARG A 110 -24.45 10.47 40.12
CA ARG A 110 -25.58 11.34 40.48
C ARG A 110 -25.33 12.69 39.84
N SER A 111 -25.82 12.85 38.60
CA SER A 111 -26.40 14.08 38.01
C SER A 111 -26.08 14.21 36.52
N GLY A 112 -27.13 14.28 35.69
CA GLY A 112 -27.08 14.80 34.32
C GLY A 112 -27.35 13.79 33.21
N ALA A 113 -28.62 13.63 32.83
CA ALA A 113 -29.02 12.93 31.60
C ALA A 113 -28.61 13.75 30.36
N GLY A 114 -27.89 13.11 29.43
CA GLY A 114 -27.59 13.68 28.12
C GLY A 114 -26.72 12.75 27.28
N SER A 115 -27.34 12.01 26.37
CA SER A 115 -26.75 11.24 25.25
C SER A 115 -25.37 11.75 24.76
N GLN A 116 -24.27 11.25 25.33
CA GLN A 116 -22.90 11.44 24.80
C GLN A 116 -22.25 10.16 24.28
N GLY A 117 -22.80 8.98 24.59
CA GLY A 117 -22.22 7.69 24.17
C GLY A 117 -22.16 7.48 22.65
N SER A 118 -23.05 8.09 21.87
CA SER A 118 -23.03 7.95 20.40
C SER A 118 -21.89 8.73 19.74
N LYS A 119 -21.51 9.89 20.28
CA LYS A 119 -20.40 10.69 19.74
C LYS A 119 -19.05 10.07 20.08
N GLU A 120 -18.88 9.56 21.29
CA GLU A 120 -17.67 8.85 21.70
C GLU A 120 -17.49 7.54 20.94
N MET A 121 -18.56 6.75 20.77
CA MET A 121 -18.48 5.50 20.02
C MET A 121 -18.18 5.74 18.52
N THR A 122 -18.73 6.81 17.94
CA THR A 122 -18.40 7.22 16.56
C THR A 122 -16.94 7.69 16.43
N ALA A 123 -16.42 8.42 17.43
CA ALA A 123 -15.02 8.86 17.45
C ALA A 123 -14.04 7.67 17.56
N LEU A 124 -14.39 6.66 18.36
CA LEU A 124 -13.62 5.41 18.45
C LEU A 124 -13.65 4.63 17.13
N ASP A 125 -14.81 4.55 16.46
CA ASP A 125 -14.93 3.94 15.14
C ASP A 125 -14.03 4.62 14.10
N ASP A 126 -13.93 5.96 14.13
CA ASP A 126 -13.03 6.72 13.25
C ASP A 126 -11.55 6.40 13.51
N ILE A 127 -11.15 6.22 14.78
CA ILE A 127 -9.79 5.79 15.14
C ILE A 127 -9.51 4.36 14.68
N VAL A 128 -10.47 3.44 14.87
CA VAL A 128 -10.36 2.06 14.36
C VAL A 128 -10.18 2.08 12.84
N LEU A 129 -10.91 2.92 12.13
CA LEU A 129 -10.77 3.07 10.68
C LEU A 129 -9.40 3.63 10.29
N ASP A 130 -8.86 4.59 11.04
CA ASP A 130 -7.53 5.12 10.80
C ASP A 130 -6.45 4.06 11.02
N PHE A 131 -6.52 3.28 12.10
CA PHE A 131 -5.61 2.17 12.35
C PHE A 131 -5.67 1.11 11.25
N ARG A 132 -6.87 0.77 10.78
CA ARG A 132 -7.04 -0.15 9.65
C ARG A 132 -6.44 0.38 8.35
N CYS A 133 -6.51 1.69 8.11
CA CYS A 133 -5.87 2.32 6.96
C CYS A 133 -4.33 2.24 7.03
N HIS A 134 -3.76 2.17 8.24
CA HIS A 134 -2.32 2.06 8.47
C HIS A 134 -1.83 0.62 8.65
N ALA A 135 -2.72 -0.37 8.65
CA ALA A 135 -2.37 -1.79 8.81
C ALA A 135 -1.39 -2.31 7.74
N TYR A 136 -1.38 -1.71 6.54
CA TYR A 136 -0.48 -2.09 5.45
C TYR A 136 0.27 -0.88 4.90
N ALA A 137 1.55 -1.09 4.57
CA ALA A 137 2.34 -0.13 3.82
C ALA A 137 1.71 0.17 2.44
N GLU A 138 1.94 1.39 1.93
CA GLU A 138 1.35 1.84 0.65
C GLU A 138 1.74 0.95 -0.55
N SER A 139 2.97 0.43 -0.55
CA SER A 139 3.43 -0.55 -1.54
C SER A 139 2.65 -1.87 -1.47
N THR A 140 2.34 -2.33 -0.26
CA THR A 140 1.51 -3.53 -0.03
C THR A 140 0.07 -3.29 -0.49
N LYS A 141 -0.51 -2.12 -0.21
CA LYS A 141 -1.85 -1.75 -0.72
C LYS A 141 -1.90 -1.79 -2.25
N LYS A 142 -0.94 -1.18 -2.94
CA LYS A 142 -0.83 -1.21 -4.41
C LYS A 142 -0.71 -2.64 -4.95
N THR A 143 0.08 -3.47 -4.26
CA THR A 143 0.26 -4.89 -4.60
C THR A 143 -1.06 -5.67 -4.46
N TYR A 144 -1.76 -5.50 -3.34
CA TYR A 144 -3.06 -6.12 -3.12
C TYR A 144 -4.14 -5.63 -4.10
N MET A 145 -4.13 -4.37 -4.49
CA MET A 145 -5.03 -3.86 -5.54
C MET A 145 -4.78 -4.55 -6.89
N THR A 146 -3.53 -4.91 -7.19
CA THR A 146 -3.20 -5.68 -8.40
C THR A 146 -3.80 -7.09 -8.32
N TYR A 147 -3.65 -7.76 -7.17
CA TYR A 147 -4.19 -9.10 -6.95
C TYR A 147 -5.73 -9.10 -7.01
N LEU A 148 -6.36 -8.09 -6.38
CA LEU A 148 -7.81 -7.89 -6.39
C LEU A 148 -8.34 -7.73 -7.81
N LYS A 149 -7.70 -6.89 -8.64
CA LYS A 149 -8.12 -6.68 -10.04
C LYS A 149 -8.07 -7.96 -10.84
N SER A 150 -7.01 -8.75 -10.70
CA SER A 150 -6.88 -10.05 -11.37
C SER A 150 -8.00 -11.00 -10.95
N PHE A 151 -8.30 -11.05 -9.66
CA PHE A 151 -9.33 -11.94 -9.12
C PHE A 151 -10.73 -11.52 -9.57
N VAL A 152 -11.08 -10.23 -9.47
CA VAL A 152 -12.37 -9.70 -9.92
C VAL A 152 -12.55 -9.90 -11.43
N ALA A 153 -11.51 -9.71 -12.22
CA ALA A 153 -11.56 -9.96 -13.67
C ALA A 153 -11.88 -11.43 -13.97
N PHE A 154 -11.28 -12.36 -13.23
CA PHE A 154 -11.60 -13.79 -13.35
C PHE A 154 -13.03 -14.11 -12.92
N CYS A 155 -13.50 -13.55 -11.80
CA CYS A 155 -14.88 -13.72 -11.36
C CYS A 155 -15.89 -13.25 -12.41
N ASN A 156 -15.64 -12.08 -13.00
CA ASN A 156 -16.48 -11.54 -14.07
C ASN A 156 -16.44 -12.39 -15.35
N LEU A 157 -15.28 -12.98 -15.68
CA LEU A 157 -15.12 -13.84 -16.85
C LEU A 157 -15.97 -15.12 -16.76
N ILE A 158 -16.05 -15.73 -15.56
CA ILE A 158 -16.77 -16.99 -15.33
C ILE A 158 -18.21 -16.72 -14.84
N GLY A 159 -18.55 -15.49 -14.45
CA GLY A 159 -19.87 -15.14 -13.93
C GLY A 159 -20.11 -15.62 -12.50
N ILE A 160 -19.07 -15.67 -11.66
CA ILE A 160 -19.14 -16.12 -10.27
C ILE A 160 -19.01 -14.93 -9.30
N PRO A 161 -19.61 -15.02 -8.10
CA PRO A 161 -19.44 -13.99 -7.07
C PRO A 161 -17.98 -13.94 -6.58
N VAL A 162 -17.55 -12.75 -6.16
CA VAL A 162 -16.20 -12.51 -5.61
C VAL A 162 -16.05 -13.16 -4.23
N VAL A 163 -17.09 -13.06 -3.40
CA VAL A 163 -17.22 -13.71 -2.09
C VAL A 163 -18.71 -14.05 -1.87
N PRO A 164 -19.06 -15.24 -1.35
CA PRO A 164 -18.18 -16.36 -1.05
C PRO A 164 -17.75 -17.12 -2.31
N LEU A 165 -16.48 -17.51 -2.37
CA LEU A 165 -15.90 -18.31 -3.45
C LEU A 165 -15.86 -19.78 -3.02
N SER A 166 -16.41 -20.68 -3.84
CA SER A 166 -16.29 -22.12 -3.58
C SER A 166 -14.84 -22.60 -3.78
N GLN A 167 -14.48 -23.70 -3.12
CA GLN A 167 -13.15 -24.31 -3.24
C GLN A 167 -12.85 -24.78 -4.69
N GLU A 168 -13.86 -25.21 -5.44
CA GLU A 168 -13.73 -25.62 -6.85
C GLU A 168 -13.44 -24.42 -7.74
N ASN A 169 -14.11 -23.29 -7.49
CA ASN A 169 -13.84 -22.04 -8.21
C ASN A 169 -12.48 -21.44 -7.86
N LEU A 170 -12.02 -21.62 -6.62
CA LEU A 170 -10.65 -21.27 -6.23
C LEU A 170 -9.61 -22.14 -6.96
N ALA A 171 -9.84 -23.44 -7.08
CA ALA A 171 -8.99 -24.33 -7.86
C ALA A 171 -8.93 -23.91 -9.35
N ARG A 172 -10.06 -23.52 -9.94
CA ARG A 172 -10.12 -22.95 -11.31
C ARG A 172 -9.31 -21.65 -11.41
N TYR A 173 -9.37 -20.79 -10.40
CA TYR A 173 -8.57 -19.56 -10.38
C TYR A 173 -7.07 -19.86 -10.30
N ILE A 174 -6.66 -20.83 -9.48
CA ILE A 174 -5.26 -21.29 -9.42
C ILE A 174 -4.79 -21.79 -10.78
N ALA A 175 -5.60 -22.61 -11.46
CA ALA A 175 -5.31 -23.08 -12.81
C ALA A 175 -5.27 -21.94 -13.85
N HIS A 176 -6.08 -20.88 -13.68
CA HIS A 176 -6.01 -19.69 -14.53
C HIS A 176 -4.71 -18.91 -14.33
N LEU A 177 -4.30 -18.72 -13.06
CA LEU A 177 -3.07 -18.00 -12.72
C LEU A 177 -1.81 -18.76 -13.14
N SER A 178 -1.80 -20.09 -13.02
CA SER A 178 -0.63 -20.92 -13.35
C SER A 178 -0.20 -20.81 -14.81
N ARG A 179 -1.11 -20.42 -15.71
CA ARG A 179 -0.81 -20.20 -17.13
C ARG A 179 0.12 -19.02 -17.39
N ARG A 180 0.25 -18.09 -16.44
CA ARG A 180 0.99 -16.82 -16.62
C ARG A 180 1.98 -16.52 -15.50
N LEU A 181 1.79 -17.11 -14.32
CA LEU A 181 2.56 -16.76 -13.12
C LEU A 181 3.39 -17.95 -12.62
N LYS A 182 4.56 -17.62 -12.05
CA LYS A 182 5.37 -18.56 -11.26
C LYS A 182 4.64 -18.91 -9.96
N TYR A 183 4.97 -20.08 -9.38
CA TYR A 183 4.34 -20.59 -8.17
C TYR A 183 4.29 -19.55 -7.02
N ASN A 184 5.42 -18.94 -6.67
CA ASN A 184 5.46 -17.96 -5.58
C ASN A 184 4.60 -16.71 -5.85
N SER A 185 4.56 -16.24 -7.10
CA SER A 185 3.69 -15.14 -7.50
C SER A 185 2.22 -15.54 -7.38
N LEU A 186 1.86 -16.74 -7.83
CA LEU A 186 0.51 -17.27 -7.71
C LEU A 186 0.06 -17.30 -6.24
N CYS A 187 0.87 -17.84 -5.32
CA CYS A 187 0.54 -17.88 -3.90
C CYS A 187 0.30 -16.48 -3.32
N ASN A 188 1.10 -15.49 -3.74
CA ASN A 188 0.88 -14.10 -3.34
C ASN A 188 -0.47 -13.57 -3.83
N TYR A 189 -0.92 -13.92 -5.04
CA TYR A 189 -2.23 -13.51 -5.55
C TYR A 189 -3.38 -14.11 -4.75
N LEU A 190 -3.21 -15.31 -4.18
CA LEU A 190 -4.27 -15.93 -3.36
C LEU A 190 -4.47 -15.21 -2.02
N SER A 191 -3.46 -14.50 -1.50
CA SER A 191 -3.55 -13.79 -0.22
C SER A 191 -4.74 -12.83 -0.14
N ILE A 192 -5.11 -12.19 -1.27
CA ILE A 192 -6.24 -11.26 -1.31
C ILE A 192 -7.58 -11.97 -1.12
N ILE A 193 -7.72 -13.22 -1.57
CA ILE A 193 -8.95 -14.00 -1.44
C ILE A 193 -9.22 -14.31 0.02
N ARG A 194 -8.17 -14.67 0.78
CA ARG A 194 -8.26 -14.86 2.23
C ARG A 194 -8.73 -13.59 2.93
N ILE A 195 -8.10 -12.45 2.62
CA ILE A 195 -8.47 -11.16 3.22
C ILE A 195 -9.94 -10.83 2.91
N LEU A 196 -10.38 -10.97 1.67
CA LEU A 196 -11.77 -10.69 1.27
C LEU A 196 -12.79 -11.58 1.99
N HIS A 197 -12.50 -12.88 2.16
CA HIS A 197 -13.39 -13.80 2.87
C HIS A 197 -13.49 -13.47 4.35
N LEU A 198 -12.34 -13.25 5.01
CA LEU A 198 -12.30 -12.89 6.43
C LEU A 198 -13.00 -11.55 6.70
N GLU A 199 -12.81 -10.55 5.83
CA GLU A 199 -13.49 -9.24 5.91
C GLU A 199 -15.00 -9.35 5.73
N ALA A 200 -15.45 -10.30 4.90
CA ALA A 200 -16.87 -10.60 4.71
C ALA A 200 -17.46 -11.53 5.78
N GLY A 201 -16.65 -11.99 6.76
CA GLY A 201 -17.07 -12.88 7.84
C GLY A 201 -17.17 -14.37 7.46
N TYR A 202 -16.56 -14.77 6.35
CA TYR A 202 -16.48 -16.16 5.91
C TYR A 202 -15.15 -16.81 6.33
N SER A 203 -15.13 -18.14 6.42
CA SER A 203 -13.89 -18.90 6.52
C SER A 203 -13.07 -18.78 5.23
N SER A 204 -11.77 -18.94 5.36
CA SER A 204 -10.84 -18.83 4.24
C SER A 204 -10.93 -20.08 3.34
N PRO A 205 -11.26 -19.95 2.04
CA PRO A 205 -11.39 -21.09 1.12
C PRO A 205 -10.04 -21.71 0.76
N ILE A 206 -8.93 -21.01 1.07
CA ILE A 206 -7.56 -21.45 0.78
C ILE A 206 -7.14 -22.61 1.69
N ASP A 207 -7.70 -22.67 2.89
CA ASP A 207 -7.29 -23.65 3.91
C ASP A 207 -7.96 -25.04 3.70
N THR A 208 -8.59 -25.26 2.55
CA THR A 208 -9.26 -26.51 2.19
C THR A 208 -8.29 -27.55 1.62
N HIS A 209 -8.58 -28.84 1.83
CA HIS A 209 -7.77 -29.95 1.36
C HIS A 209 -7.61 -29.96 -0.18
N LEU A 210 -8.68 -29.63 -0.91
CA LEU A 210 -8.67 -29.53 -2.38
C LEU A 210 -7.63 -28.50 -2.84
N VAL A 211 -7.68 -27.29 -2.28
CA VAL A 211 -6.79 -26.19 -2.66
C VAL A 211 -5.34 -26.50 -2.30
N SER A 212 -5.11 -27.11 -1.13
CA SER A 212 -3.77 -27.57 -0.73
C SER A 212 -3.19 -28.57 -1.74
N ASN A 213 -3.98 -29.53 -2.22
CA ASN A 213 -3.52 -30.49 -3.22
C ASN A 213 -3.27 -29.84 -4.59
N VAL A 214 -4.13 -28.92 -5.02
CA VAL A 214 -3.93 -28.16 -6.26
C VAL A 214 -2.67 -27.31 -6.19
N LEU A 215 -2.39 -26.65 -5.05
CA LEU A 215 -1.17 -25.89 -4.84
C LEU A 215 0.08 -26.78 -4.84
N LYS A 216 0.03 -27.95 -4.19
CA LYS A 216 1.11 -28.95 -4.26
C LYS A 216 1.37 -29.38 -5.71
N GLY A 217 0.32 -29.61 -6.50
CA GLY A 217 0.41 -29.92 -7.93
C GLY A 217 1.03 -28.76 -8.72
N ALA A 218 0.53 -27.54 -8.54
CA ALA A 218 1.04 -26.34 -9.19
C ALA A 218 2.52 -26.11 -8.88
N ARG A 219 2.96 -26.37 -7.63
CA ARG A 219 4.38 -26.27 -7.24
C ARG A 219 5.26 -27.24 -8.01
N ARG A 220 4.80 -28.48 -8.23
CA ARG A 220 5.54 -29.50 -8.99
C ARG A 220 5.65 -29.13 -10.47
N VAL A 221 4.57 -28.59 -11.06
CA VAL A 221 4.52 -28.26 -12.49
C VAL A 221 5.28 -26.97 -12.81
N LEU A 222 5.09 -25.92 -12.00
CA LEU A 222 5.68 -24.60 -12.27
C LEU A 222 7.12 -24.45 -11.76
N GLY A 223 7.52 -25.32 -10.82
CA GLY A 223 8.77 -25.18 -10.08
C GLY A 223 8.74 -24.00 -9.09
N ASP A 224 9.69 -24.04 -8.16
CA ASP A 224 9.83 -23.05 -7.08
C ASP A 224 11.28 -22.54 -6.97
N VAL A 225 11.98 -22.48 -8.09
CA VAL A 225 13.38 -22.04 -8.12
C VAL A 225 13.43 -20.52 -8.05
N ASN A 226 13.97 -20.01 -6.95
CA ASN A 226 14.31 -18.60 -6.83
C ASN A 226 15.61 -18.32 -7.61
N THR A 227 15.50 -17.52 -8.68
CA THR A 227 16.67 -17.06 -9.42
C THR A 227 17.37 -15.96 -8.64
N ALA A 228 18.49 -16.31 -7.98
CA ALA A 228 19.36 -15.32 -7.37
C ALA A 228 19.96 -14.40 -8.44
N LYS A 229 20.10 -13.11 -8.11
CA LYS A 229 20.81 -12.16 -8.97
C LYS A 229 22.31 -12.28 -8.72
N LEU A 230 23.10 -12.17 -9.78
CA LEU A 230 24.56 -12.18 -9.67
C LEU A 230 25.03 -10.99 -8.81
N PRO A 231 26.04 -11.19 -7.94
CA PRO A 231 26.56 -10.11 -7.11
C PRO A 231 27.31 -9.08 -7.96
N ILE A 232 27.26 -7.82 -7.53
CA ILE A 232 28.21 -6.82 -8.01
C ILE A 232 29.57 -7.17 -7.39
N THR A 233 30.60 -7.32 -8.21
CA THR A 233 31.97 -7.62 -7.75
C THR A 233 32.85 -6.38 -7.82
N PRO A 234 33.96 -6.32 -7.05
CA PRO A 234 34.93 -5.23 -7.16
C PRO A 234 35.45 -5.03 -8.60
N LYS A 235 35.62 -6.11 -9.37
CA LYS A 235 36.01 -6.05 -10.78
C LYS A 235 35.00 -5.27 -11.63
N ILE A 236 33.71 -5.42 -11.35
CA ILE A 236 32.65 -4.65 -12.02
C ILE A 236 32.72 -3.18 -11.59
N LEU A 237 32.95 -2.91 -10.31
CA LEU A 237 33.09 -1.53 -9.81
C LEU A 237 34.28 -0.80 -10.45
N PHE A 238 35.42 -1.45 -10.63
CA PHE A 238 36.55 -0.86 -11.36
C PHE A 238 36.21 -0.53 -12.82
N LYS A 239 35.44 -1.39 -13.50
CA LYS A 239 34.96 -1.11 -14.86
C LYS A 239 34.01 0.09 -14.90
N ILE A 240 33.15 0.23 -13.89
CA ILE A 240 32.27 1.40 -13.75
C ILE A 240 33.11 2.65 -13.48
N PHE A 241 34.07 2.59 -12.56
CA PHE A 241 34.94 3.73 -12.24
C PHE A 241 35.66 4.28 -13.49
N ALA A 242 36.11 3.40 -14.39
CA ALA A 242 36.83 3.79 -15.61
C ALA A 242 36.00 4.61 -16.61
N ILE A 243 34.66 4.58 -16.53
CA ILE A 243 33.76 5.30 -17.43
C ILE A 243 33.12 6.54 -16.78
N ILE A 244 33.30 6.73 -15.46
CA ILE A 244 32.67 7.81 -14.70
C ILE A 244 33.41 9.12 -14.92
N SER A 245 32.67 10.17 -15.29
CA SER A 245 33.22 11.52 -15.35
C SER A 245 33.11 12.21 -14.00
N PHE A 246 34.25 12.47 -13.35
CA PHE A 246 34.29 13.22 -12.09
C PHE A 246 34.02 14.72 -12.27
N ASN A 247 33.74 15.20 -13.49
CA ASN A 247 33.30 16.58 -13.73
C ASN A 247 31.77 16.71 -13.78
N ASP A 248 31.02 15.61 -13.95
CA ASP A 248 29.56 15.61 -13.93
C ASP A 248 29.03 15.23 -12.54
N THR A 249 28.15 16.08 -11.99
CA THR A 249 27.54 15.89 -10.68
C THR A 249 26.68 14.63 -10.61
N LYS A 250 26.06 14.22 -11.72
CA LYS A 250 25.22 13.01 -11.79
C LYS A 250 26.07 11.75 -11.72
N ASP A 251 27.18 11.72 -12.44
CA ASP A 251 28.13 10.61 -12.45
C ASP A 251 28.77 10.42 -11.08
N VAL A 252 29.16 11.52 -10.42
CA VAL A 252 29.70 11.48 -9.05
C VAL A 252 28.66 10.98 -8.05
N ALA A 253 27.40 11.42 -8.15
CA ALA A 253 26.31 10.96 -7.30
C ALA A 253 26.00 9.46 -7.52
N PHE A 254 25.96 9.02 -8.79
CA PHE A 254 25.79 7.62 -9.15
C PHE A 254 26.93 6.75 -8.62
N TRP A 255 28.17 7.22 -8.74
CA TRP A 255 29.34 6.51 -8.20
C TRP A 255 29.28 6.36 -6.68
N ALA A 256 28.94 7.43 -5.96
CA ALA A 256 28.73 7.38 -4.52
C ALA A 256 27.61 6.40 -4.14
N ALA A 257 26.50 6.40 -4.87
CA ALA A 257 25.40 5.45 -4.66
C ALA A 257 25.84 3.99 -4.88
N CYS A 258 26.66 3.70 -5.90
CA CYS A 258 27.19 2.36 -6.15
C CYS A 258 28.05 1.85 -4.98
N LEU A 259 28.97 2.68 -4.49
CA LEU A 259 29.85 2.30 -3.39
C LEU A 259 29.07 2.16 -2.08
N VAL A 260 28.17 3.09 -1.78
CA VAL A 260 27.30 2.97 -0.60
C VAL A 260 26.51 1.67 -0.66
N ALA A 261 25.85 1.36 -1.78
CA ALA A 261 25.10 0.11 -1.95
C ALA A 261 25.97 -1.15 -1.76
N PHE A 262 27.20 -1.13 -2.29
CA PHE A 262 28.12 -2.26 -2.20
C PHE A 262 28.59 -2.52 -0.76
N PHE A 263 28.97 -1.47 -0.01
CA PHE A 263 29.50 -1.60 1.35
C PHE A 263 28.42 -1.72 2.43
N SER A 264 27.26 -1.08 2.25
CA SER A 264 26.15 -1.16 3.23
C SER A 264 25.20 -2.33 2.99
N PHE A 265 25.28 -2.98 1.82
CA PHE A 265 24.34 -3.99 1.35
C PHE A 265 22.88 -3.50 1.36
N PHE A 266 22.67 -2.20 1.16
CA PHE A 266 21.33 -1.64 1.13
C PHE A 266 20.51 -2.18 -0.04
N ARG A 267 19.24 -2.45 0.26
CA ARG A 267 18.22 -2.57 -0.80
C ARG A 267 18.11 -1.23 -1.51
N LYS A 268 17.88 -1.25 -2.82
CA LYS A 268 17.63 -0.04 -3.63
C LYS A 268 16.66 0.94 -2.96
N SER A 269 15.59 0.44 -2.34
CA SER A 269 14.57 1.26 -1.66
C SER A 269 15.06 2.02 -0.43
N ASN A 270 16.18 1.59 0.18
CA ASN A 270 16.78 2.29 1.32
C ASN A 270 17.77 3.37 0.86
N LEU A 271 18.27 3.28 -0.37
CA LEU A 271 19.25 4.20 -0.92
C LEU A 271 18.62 5.27 -1.80
N LEU A 272 17.62 4.89 -2.59
CA LEU A 272 17.01 5.72 -3.63
C LEU A 272 15.52 5.92 -3.36
N THR A 273 15.02 7.11 -3.66
CA THR A 273 13.59 7.39 -3.66
C THR A 273 12.94 6.90 -4.96
N PRO A 274 11.64 6.54 -4.93
CA PRO A 274 10.92 6.15 -6.14
C PRO A 274 10.79 7.28 -7.16
N SER A 275 10.73 8.52 -6.68
CA SER A 275 10.56 9.75 -7.45
C SER A 275 11.08 10.94 -6.65
N VAL A 276 11.53 11.98 -7.33
CA VAL A 276 11.95 13.25 -6.71
C VAL A 276 10.81 13.85 -5.88
N ASN A 277 9.57 13.74 -6.36
CA ASN A 277 8.38 14.29 -5.68
C ASN A 277 7.93 13.45 -4.48
N ASP A 278 8.42 12.22 -4.34
CA ASP A 278 8.06 11.30 -3.25
C ASP A 278 9.12 11.31 -2.13
N PHE A 279 10.08 12.25 -2.18
CA PHE A 279 11.10 12.36 -1.15
C PHE A 279 10.51 12.85 0.17
N ASP A 280 10.92 12.17 1.24
CA ASP A 280 10.51 12.42 2.61
C ASP A 280 11.78 12.24 3.47
N PRO A 281 12.31 13.31 4.09
CA PRO A 281 13.55 13.27 4.86
C PRO A 281 13.45 12.38 6.11
N ASP A 282 12.26 12.04 6.58
CA ASP A 282 12.07 11.16 7.75
C ASP A 282 11.98 9.69 7.37
N ARG A 283 11.87 9.38 6.06
CA ARG A 283 11.73 8.02 5.53
C ARG A 283 12.87 7.61 4.62
N HIS A 284 13.53 8.57 3.98
CA HIS A 284 14.55 8.34 2.98
C HIS A 284 15.90 8.85 3.45
N LEU A 285 16.96 8.16 2.99
CA LEU A 285 18.33 8.56 3.30
C LEU A 285 18.59 9.97 2.77
N SER A 286 19.00 10.85 3.66
CA SER A 286 19.37 12.22 3.31
C SER A 286 20.70 12.63 3.94
N ARG A 287 21.15 13.85 3.65
CA ARG A 287 22.41 14.42 4.17
C ARG A 287 22.50 14.38 5.69
N HIS A 288 21.38 14.57 6.39
CA HIS A 288 21.31 14.54 7.86
C HIS A 288 21.60 13.15 8.44
N ASN A 289 21.56 12.09 7.62
CA ASN A 289 21.85 10.72 8.02
C ASN A 289 23.32 10.34 7.82
N VAL A 290 24.15 11.23 7.27
CA VAL A 290 25.53 10.94 6.91
C VAL A 290 26.47 11.67 7.87
N PHE A 291 27.18 10.91 8.70
CA PHE A 291 28.12 11.45 9.68
C PHE A 291 29.55 11.08 9.30
N PHE A 292 30.35 12.08 8.94
CA PHE A 292 31.77 11.87 8.62
C PHE A 292 32.58 11.74 9.92
N ARG A 293 33.49 10.77 9.95
CA ARG A 293 34.43 10.47 11.04
C ARG A 293 35.85 10.36 10.47
N GLU A 294 36.86 10.31 11.33
CA GLU A 294 38.27 10.17 10.91
C GLU A 294 38.55 8.83 10.22
N ASP A 295 37.86 7.78 10.64
CA ASP A 295 37.98 6.39 10.18
C ASP A 295 36.99 6.02 9.07
N GLY A 296 36.05 6.90 8.72
CA GLY A 296 35.03 6.59 7.71
C GLY A 296 33.79 7.48 7.74
N VAL A 297 32.66 6.87 7.37
CA VAL A 297 31.34 7.52 7.35
C VAL A 297 30.33 6.62 8.03
N LEU A 298 29.53 7.17 8.93
CA LEU A 298 28.41 6.47 9.55
C LEU A 298 27.10 6.87 8.86
N LEU A 299 26.36 5.89 8.35
CA LEU A 299 25.02 6.08 7.79
C LEU A 299 23.96 5.66 8.80
N ARG A 300 23.03 6.56 9.14
CA ARG A 300 21.92 6.28 10.06
C ARG A 300 20.60 6.11 9.34
N ILE A 301 19.96 4.95 9.47
CA ILE A 301 18.65 4.67 8.90
C ILE A 301 17.62 4.43 10.00
N SER A 302 16.54 5.20 10.00
CA SER A 302 15.43 5.07 10.95
C SER A 302 14.26 4.23 10.44
N LYS A 303 14.14 4.03 9.12
CA LYS A 303 13.04 3.28 8.49
C LYS A 303 13.52 2.36 7.38
N SER A 304 13.00 1.13 7.37
CA SER A 304 13.25 0.16 6.30
C SER A 304 12.10 -0.84 6.21
N LYS A 305 12.13 -1.74 5.21
CA LYS A 305 11.14 -2.83 5.12
C LYS A 305 11.01 -3.65 6.42
N THR A 306 12.10 -3.79 7.17
CA THR A 306 12.16 -4.56 8.43
C THR A 306 12.16 -3.68 9.67
N ILE A 307 12.04 -2.37 9.52
CA ILE A 307 11.91 -1.38 10.61
C ILE A 307 10.73 -0.48 10.23
N GLN A 308 9.52 -1.03 10.30
CA GLN A 308 8.29 -0.33 9.87
C GLN A 308 7.70 0.55 10.98
N PHE A 309 7.95 0.19 12.24
CA PHE A 309 7.39 0.83 13.42
C PHE A 309 8.39 1.78 14.13
N ALA A 310 9.47 2.16 13.46
CA ALA A 310 10.53 3.03 13.99
C ALA A 310 11.16 2.56 15.33
N GLU A 311 11.08 1.25 15.63
CA GLU A 311 11.55 0.63 16.87
C GLU A 311 13.06 0.77 17.10
N ARG A 312 13.84 1.01 16.04
CA ARG A 312 15.30 1.17 16.12
C ARG A 312 15.85 1.99 14.97
N CYS A 313 16.98 2.66 15.21
CA CYS A 313 17.84 3.19 14.16
C CYS A 313 18.96 2.18 13.86
N LEU A 314 19.31 2.04 12.59
CA LEU A 314 20.41 1.22 12.12
C LEU A 314 21.56 2.14 11.69
N ASP A 315 22.66 2.06 12.43
CA ASP A 315 23.90 2.77 12.12
C ASP A 315 24.84 1.83 11.36
N ILE A 316 25.22 2.21 10.14
CA ILE A 316 26.07 1.40 9.27
C ILE A 316 27.37 2.15 8.99
N PRO A 317 28.51 1.63 9.47
CA PRO A 317 29.80 2.22 9.17
C PRO A 317 30.22 1.86 7.74
N LEU A 318 30.71 2.88 7.03
CA LEU A 318 31.37 2.77 5.74
C LEU A 318 32.86 3.10 5.94
N PRO A 319 33.78 2.21 5.54
CA PRO A 319 35.19 2.37 5.84
C PRO A 319 35.85 3.46 4.99
N ALA A 320 36.77 4.22 5.57
CA ALA A 320 37.73 4.99 4.80
C ALA A 320 38.86 4.06 4.31
N ILE A 321 38.97 3.89 3.00
CA ILE A 321 40.04 3.10 2.38
C ILE A 321 41.04 4.07 1.73
N LYS A 322 42.23 4.16 2.31
CA LYS A 322 43.28 5.07 1.81
C LYS A 322 43.72 4.65 0.39
N ASN A 323 43.88 5.65 -0.49
CA ASN A 323 44.38 5.49 -1.86
C ASN A 323 43.62 4.48 -2.74
N SER A 324 42.35 4.21 -2.44
CA SER A 324 41.52 3.32 -3.24
C SER A 324 40.42 4.09 -3.97
N PRO A 325 40.23 3.89 -5.27
CA PRO A 325 39.11 4.49 -6.00
C PRO A 325 37.75 3.95 -5.52
N LEU A 326 37.75 2.81 -4.82
CA LEU A 326 36.57 2.18 -4.24
C LEU A 326 36.27 2.68 -2.83
N CYS A 327 36.90 3.77 -2.36
CA CYS A 327 36.66 4.32 -1.03
C CYS A 327 35.26 4.98 -0.95
N PRO A 328 34.31 4.42 -0.17
CA PRO A 328 32.96 4.97 -0.08
C PRO A 328 32.95 6.34 0.62
N SER A 329 33.82 6.54 1.62
CA SER A 329 33.95 7.81 2.34
C SER A 329 34.41 8.94 1.41
N GLN A 330 35.39 8.66 0.55
CA GLN A 330 35.90 9.63 -0.42
C GLN A 330 34.86 9.97 -1.49
N ALA A 331 34.14 8.98 -2.01
CA ALA A 331 33.07 9.23 -2.98
C ALA A 331 31.93 10.09 -2.40
N LEU A 332 31.55 9.84 -1.14
CA LEU A 332 30.59 10.69 -0.43
C LEU A 332 31.12 12.11 -0.19
N GLN A 333 32.41 12.27 0.10
CA GLN A 333 33.03 13.59 0.20
C GLN A 333 33.02 14.34 -1.13
N TRP A 334 33.36 13.69 -2.25
CA TRP A 334 33.31 14.31 -3.59
C TRP A 334 31.92 14.81 -3.95
N CYS A 335 30.90 13.98 -3.76
CA CYS A 335 29.53 14.38 -4.03
C CYS A 335 29.04 15.48 -3.06
N ARG A 336 29.57 15.54 -1.83
CA ARG A 336 29.35 16.68 -0.94
C ARG A 336 29.97 17.95 -1.52
N CYS A 337 31.25 17.94 -1.90
CA CYS A 337 32.00 19.11 -2.38
C CYS A 337 31.48 19.71 -3.69
N GLN A 338 31.04 18.90 -4.66
CA GLN A 338 30.57 19.42 -5.95
C GLN A 338 29.26 20.21 -5.83
N ILE A 339 28.41 19.86 -4.87
CA ILE A 339 27.15 20.57 -4.65
C ILE A 339 27.39 21.97 -4.06
N TYR A 340 28.51 22.20 -3.36
CA TYR A 340 28.88 23.52 -2.81
C TYR A 340 29.65 24.41 -3.79
N ARG A 341 30.03 23.92 -4.99
CA ARG A 341 30.75 24.70 -6.02
C ARG A 341 29.83 25.31 -7.09
N CYS A 342 28.51 25.16 -7.00
CA CYS A 342 27.58 25.70 -8.00
C CYS A 342 27.38 27.23 -7.78
N PRO A 343 27.79 28.13 -8.72
CA PRO A 343 27.71 29.58 -8.53
C PRO A 343 26.33 30.18 -8.84
N LEU A 344 25.32 29.36 -9.15
CA LEU A 344 23.98 29.83 -9.44
C LEU A 344 23.12 29.75 -8.17
N ASN A 345 22.80 30.93 -7.66
CA ASN A 345 21.83 31.21 -6.61
C ASN A 345 20.39 30.92 -7.12
N ILE A 346 20.16 29.70 -7.57
CA ILE A 346 18.83 29.13 -7.80
C ILE A 346 18.52 28.40 -6.51
N ASP A 347 17.46 28.81 -5.81
CA ASP A 347 16.94 28.21 -4.57
C ASP A 347 17.10 26.67 -4.55
N VAL A 348 18.23 26.17 -4.04
CA VAL A 348 18.59 24.75 -4.00
C VAL A 348 17.88 24.11 -2.81
N ARG A 349 16.56 24.09 -2.86
CA ARG A 349 15.71 23.15 -2.11
C ARG A 349 15.76 21.74 -2.71
N SER A 350 16.84 21.34 -3.38
CA SER A 350 17.03 19.96 -3.85
C SER A 350 17.49 19.10 -2.67
N LYS A 351 16.52 18.59 -1.93
CA LYS A 351 16.69 17.77 -0.72
C LYS A 351 17.06 16.29 -0.98
N CYS A 352 17.23 15.87 -2.23
CA CYS A 352 17.55 14.48 -2.57
C CYS A 352 19.04 14.30 -2.93
N TRP A 353 19.65 13.23 -2.42
CA TRP A 353 20.76 12.59 -3.13
C TRP A 353 20.13 11.65 -4.15
N CYS A 354 20.25 12.02 -5.43
CA CYS A 354 19.67 11.43 -6.65
C CYS A 354 18.48 12.21 -7.22
#